data_AF-A0A9L0RWZ3-F1
#
_entry.id   AF-A0A9L0RWZ3-F1
#
_cell.length_a   1.000
_cell.length_b   1.000
_cell.length_c   1.000
_cell.angle_alpha   90.00
_cell.angle_beta   90.00
_cell.angle_gamma   90.00
#
_symmetry.space_group_name_H-M   'P 1'
#
loop_
_entity.id
_entity.type
_entity.pdbx_description
1 polymer ?
#
loop_
_entity_poly.entity_id
_entity_poly.type
_entity_poly.pdbx_seq_one_letter_code
_entity_poly.pdbx_strand_id
1 'polypeptide(L)'
;MAAAAAAAAEGCGDPGPAQELLVAWNTVSTGLVPPAALGLASSRTSGAVPPKEEELRAAVEVLRGHGLHSVLEEWFVEVLQNDLQANISLEFWNTISQRENCADEPQCLLLLLDAFGLLESRLDPYLHSLELLEKWTRLGLLMGTGAQGLREKVHTTLRGVLFFSTPRTFQEMIQRLYGRFLRVYMQSKRKGEGGTDPELEGELDSRYARRRYYRLLQSPLCAGCGSDKQQCWCRQALEQFHQLSQVL
;
A
#
# COMPACT_ATOMS: atom_id res chain seq x y z
N MET A 1 -11.42 -20.01 -77.06
CA MET A 1 -12.21 -19.44 -75.95
C MET A 1 -11.68 -20.05 -74.66
N ALA A 2 -10.83 -19.29 -73.98
CA ALA A 2 -10.07 -19.69 -72.82
C ALA A 2 -10.92 -19.66 -71.54
N ALA A 3 -10.70 -20.63 -70.66
CA ALA A 3 -10.98 -20.51 -69.22
C ALA A 3 -9.83 -21.22 -68.49
N ALA A 4 -8.85 -20.43 -68.05
CA ALA A 4 -7.74 -20.86 -67.21
C ALA A 4 -8.00 -20.40 -65.77
N ALA A 5 -7.69 -21.29 -64.83
CA ALA A 5 -7.73 -21.07 -63.41
C ALA A 5 -6.83 -19.90 -62.97
N ALA A 6 -7.30 -19.12 -62.01
CA ALA A 6 -6.47 -18.23 -61.20
C ALA A 6 -6.82 -18.46 -59.73
N ALA A 7 -5.93 -19.18 -59.06
CA ALA A 7 -5.87 -19.28 -57.62
C ALA A 7 -5.50 -17.90 -57.06
N ALA A 8 -6.39 -17.30 -56.27
CA ALA A 8 -6.07 -16.15 -55.44
C ALA A 8 -5.42 -16.66 -54.15
N ALA A 9 -4.08 -16.68 -54.17
CA ALA A 9 -3.28 -16.66 -52.96
C ALA A 9 -3.10 -15.19 -52.56
N GLU A 10 -3.74 -14.74 -51.49
CA GLU A 10 -3.40 -13.47 -50.84
C GLU A 10 -3.34 -13.64 -49.32
N GLY A 11 -2.10 -13.79 -48.84
CA GLY A 11 -1.57 -13.08 -47.68
C GLY A 11 -2.23 -13.32 -46.33
N CYS A 12 -2.00 -14.48 -45.73
CA CYS A 12 -1.94 -14.57 -44.27
C CYS A 12 -0.68 -13.78 -43.84
N GLY A 13 -0.84 -12.48 -43.59
CA GLY A 13 0.23 -11.61 -43.15
C GLY A 13 0.62 -11.97 -41.73
N ASP A 14 1.65 -12.80 -41.59
CA ASP A 14 2.32 -13.01 -40.32
C ASP A 14 2.76 -11.62 -39.81
N PRO A 15 2.30 -11.17 -38.62
CA PRO A 15 2.77 -9.90 -38.08
C PRO A 15 4.28 -9.98 -37.97
N GLY A 16 5.00 -9.07 -38.65
CA GLY A 16 6.46 -9.12 -38.66
C GLY A 16 7.02 -9.14 -37.22
N PRO A 17 8.24 -9.67 -37.01
CA PRO A 17 8.79 -9.91 -35.67
C PRO A 17 8.84 -8.65 -34.79
N ALA A 18 8.91 -7.46 -35.38
CA ALA A 18 8.82 -6.19 -34.67
C ALA A 18 7.42 -5.89 -34.11
N GLN A 19 6.36 -6.27 -34.83
CA GLN A 19 4.98 -6.08 -34.39
C GLN A 19 4.61 -7.05 -33.27
N GLU A 20 5.07 -8.29 -33.36
CA GLU A 20 4.89 -9.30 -32.31
C GLU A 20 5.58 -8.88 -31.00
N LEU A 21 6.82 -8.40 -31.09
CA LEU A 21 7.57 -7.88 -29.94
C LEU A 21 6.89 -6.66 -29.31
N LEU A 22 6.39 -5.73 -30.13
CA LEU A 22 5.65 -4.56 -29.65
C LEU A 22 4.37 -4.97 -28.89
N VAL A 23 3.62 -5.94 -29.42
CA VAL A 23 2.40 -6.46 -28.77
C VAL A 23 2.73 -7.18 -27.46
N ALA A 24 3.79 -7.99 -27.45
CA ALA A 24 4.26 -8.68 -26.25
C ALA A 24 4.67 -7.66 -25.17
N TRP A 25 5.44 -6.63 -25.54
CA TRP A 25 5.84 -5.57 -24.62
C TRP A 25 4.65 -4.77 -24.09
N ASN A 26 3.69 -4.42 -24.95
CA ASN A 26 2.48 -3.69 -24.53
C ASN A 26 1.61 -4.52 -23.57
N THR A 27 1.49 -5.83 -23.83
CA THR A 27 0.76 -6.76 -22.96
C THR A 27 1.40 -6.85 -21.58
N VAL A 28 2.73 -7.01 -21.53
CA VAL A 28 3.47 -7.11 -20.27
C VAL A 28 3.47 -5.78 -19.50
N SER A 29 3.70 -4.66 -20.18
CA SER A 29 3.79 -3.34 -19.53
C SER A 29 2.45 -2.92 -18.93
N THR A 30 1.35 -3.09 -19.65
CA THR A 30 0.00 -2.75 -19.15
C THR A 30 -0.54 -3.75 -18.14
N GLY A 31 -0.03 -4.98 -18.12
CA GLY A 31 -0.40 -6.00 -17.14
C GLY A 31 0.37 -5.95 -15.83
N LEU A 32 1.61 -5.45 -15.84
CA LEU A 32 2.46 -5.37 -14.63
C LEU A 32 2.38 -4.01 -13.92
N VAL A 33 1.93 -2.96 -14.60
CA VAL A 33 1.97 -1.60 -14.08
C VAL A 33 0.66 -0.87 -14.38
N PRO A 34 0.12 -0.06 -13.45
CA PRO A 34 -1.04 0.78 -13.71
C PRO A 34 -0.84 1.68 -14.95
N PRO A 35 -1.86 1.85 -15.81
CA PRO A 35 -1.75 2.70 -17.00
C PRO A 35 -1.31 4.14 -16.70
N ALA A 36 -1.72 4.67 -15.53
CA ALA A 36 -1.35 6.02 -15.08
C ALA A 36 0.17 6.21 -14.97
N ALA A 37 0.90 5.19 -14.53
CA ALA A 37 2.36 5.25 -14.39
C ALA A 37 3.09 5.19 -15.74
N LEU A 38 2.42 4.70 -16.78
CA LEU A 38 2.91 4.70 -18.16
C LEU A 38 2.59 6.02 -18.89
N GLY A 39 1.99 7.00 -18.20
CA GLY A 39 1.51 8.24 -18.82
C GLY A 39 0.34 8.03 -19.78
N LEU A 40 -0.26 6.83 -19.78
CA LEU A 40 -1.48 6.57 -20.52
C LEU A 40 -2.62 7.26 -19.76
N ALA A 41 -3.40 8.08 -20.46
CA ALA A 41 -4.60 8.65 -19.88
C ALA A 41 -5.41 7.50 -19.26
N SER A 42 -5.99 7.75 -18.07
CA SER A 42 -7.07 6.91 -17.54
C SER A 42 -8.27 7.04 -18.49
N SER A 43 -8.13 6.47 -19.68
CA SER A 43 -9.21 6.33 -20.63
C SER A 43 -10.24 5.53 -19.89
N ARG A 44 -11.44 6.11 -19.82
CA ARG A 44 -12.66 5.50 -19.32
C ARG A 44 -13.09 4.32 -20.22
N THR A 45 -12.15 3.55 -20.77
CA THR A 45 -12.33 2.14 -21.13
C THR A 45 -12.40 1.35 -19.82
N SER A 46 -13.44 1.67 -19.06
CA SER A 46 -14.02 0.86 -18.01
C SER A 46 -14.34 -0.49 -18.63
N GLY A 47 -13.45 -1.47 -18.48
CA GLY A 47 -13.68 -2.85 -18.94
C GLY A 47 -12.55 -3.54 -19.70
N ALA A 48 -11.35 -2.95 -19.82
CA ALA A 48 -10.19 -3.75 -20.24
C ALA A 48 -9.87 -4.73 -19.10
N VAL A 49 -10.27 -5.99 -19.29
CA VAL A 49 -9.94 -7.08 -18.37
C VAL A 49 -8.41 -7.13 -18.29
N PRO A 50 -7.81 -7.06 -17.08
CA PRO A 50 -6.37 -7.20 -16.96
C PRO A 50 -5.96 -8.53 -17.62
N PRO A 51 -4.88 -8.53 -18.44
CA PRO A 51 -4.45 -9.71 -19.15
C PRO A 51 -4.24 -10.86 -18.16
N LYS A 52 -4.65 -12.07 -18.55
CA LYS A 52 -4.52 -13.23 -17.65
C LYS A 52 -3.04 -13.54 -17.43
N GLU A 53 -2.72 -14.17 -16.29
CA GLU A 53 -1.34 -14.60 -15.99
C GLU A 53 -0.74 -15.46 -17.12
N GLU A 54 -1.57 -16.28 -17.78
CA GLU A 54 -1.19 -17.13 -18.91
C GLU A 54 -0.77 -16.31 -20.15
N GLU A 55 -1.52 -15.25 -20.46
CA GLU A 55 -1.24 -14.33 -21.57
C GLU A 55 0.03 -13.53 -21.29
N LEU A 56 0.21 -13.09 -20.04
CA LEU A 56 1.42 -12.42 -19.59
C LEU A 56 2.64 -13.33 -19.69
N ARG A 57 2.52 -14.59 -19.26
CA ARG A 57 3.60 -15.57 -19.37
C ARG A 57 4.00 -15.79 -20.83
N ALA A 58 3.02 -15.98 -21.72
CA ALA A 58 3.27 -16.16 -23.15
C ALA A 58 4.00 -14.94 -23.75
N ALA A 59 3.59 -13.73 -23.38
CA ALA A 59 4.28 -12.51 -23.82
C ALA A 59 5.72 -12.41 -23.28
N VAL A 60 5.97 -12.82 -22.04
CA VAL A 60 7.34 -12.88 -21.49
C VAL A 60 8.20 -13.94 -22.21
N GLU A 61 7.62 -15.06 -22.63
CA GLU A 61 8.34 -16.07 -23.44
C GLU A 61 8.75 -15.52 -24.81
N VAL A 62 7.88 -14.73 -25.46
CA VAL A 62 8.25 -13.99 -26.68
C VAL A 62 9.42 -13.03 -26.40
N LEU A 63 9.34 -12.23 -25.34
CA LEU A 63 10.44 -11.33 -24.94
C LEU A 63 11.73 -12.11 -24.61
N ARG A 64 11.62 -13.33 -24.08
CA ARG A 64 12.76 -14.20 -23.83
C ARG A 64 13.42 -14.65 -25.12
N GLY A 65 12.64 -15.04 -26.13
CA GLY A 65 13.14 -15.37 -27.47
C GLY A 65 13.98 -14.25 -28.11
N HIS A 66 13.68 -13.00 -27.74
CA HIS A 66 14.39 -11.80 -28.19
C HIS A 66 15.43 -11.25 -27.18
N GLY A 67 15.67 -11.93 -26.06
CA GLY A 67 16.65 -11.51 -25.04
C GLY A 67 16.21 -10.34 -24.12
N LEU A 68 14.98 -9.83 -24.27
CA LEU A 68 14.44 -8.69 -23.52
C LEU A 68 13.87 -9.06 -22.14
N HIS A 69 13.70 -10.35 -21.84
CA HIS A 69 13.25 -10.82 -20.52
C HIS A 69 14.12 -10.33 -19.34
N SER A 70 15.40 -10.02 -19.59
CA SER A 70 16.34 -9.55 -18.56
C SER A 70 16.06 -8.13 -18.07
N VAL A 71 15.50 -7.26 -18.92
CA VAL A 71 15.26 -5.85 -18.57
C VAL A 71 13.96 -5.64 -17.79
N LEU A 72 13.08 -6.63 -17.72
CA LEU A 72 11.74 -6.49 -17.13
C LEU A 72 11.78 -6.13 -15.64
N GLU A 73 12.65 -6.76 -14.86
CA GLU A 73 12.76 -6.50 -13.42
C GLU A 73 13.32 -5.09 -13.14
N GLU A 74 14.31 -4.66 -13.92
CA GLU A 74 14.90 -3.32 -13.80
C GLU A 74 13.90 -2.25 -14.23
N TRP A 75 13.26 -2.44 -15.40
CA TRP A 75 12.21 -1.57 -15.91
C TRP A 75 11.06 -1.42 -14.93
N PHE A 76 10.59 -2.52 -14.32
CA PHE A 76 9.51 -2.48 -13.33
C PHE A 76 9.87 -1.59 -12.13
N VAL A 77 11.08 -1.74 -11.59
CA VAL A 77 11.54 -0.93 -10.45
C VAL A 77 11.71 0.54 -10.84
N GLU A 78 12.23 0.82 -12.04
CA GLU A 78 12.38 2.19 -12.54
C GLU A 78 11.03 2.89 -12.72
N VAL A 79 10.04 2.20 -13.30
CA VAL A 79 8.70 2.76 -13.49
C VAL A 79 8.00 2.97 -12.15
N LEU A 80 8.07 1.99 -11.23
CA LEU A 80 7.55 2.15 -9.87
C LEU A 80 8.22 3.32 -9.15
N GLN A 81 9.53 3.46 -9.24
CA GLN A 81 10.26 4.56 -8.62
C GLN A 81 9.83 5.91 -9.19
N ASN A 82 9.65 6.00 -10.51
CA ASN A 82 9.19 7.20 -11.17
C ASN A 82 7.78 7.60 -10.70
N ASP A 83 6.84 6.65 -10.71
CA ASP A 83 5.47 6.88 -10.27
C ASP A 83 5.37 7.22 -8.78
N LEU A 84 6.19 6.56 -7.94
CA LEU A 84 6.32 6.88 -6.52
C LEU A 84 6.75 8.34 -6.31
N GLN A 85 7.74 8.81 -7.08
CA GLN A 85 8.27 10.17 -6.93
C GLN A 85 7.35 11.23 -7.54
N ALA A 86 6.77 10.96 -8.69
CA ALA A 86 5.99 11.93 -9.46
C ALA A 86 4.54 12.05 -9.00
N ASN A 87 3.93 10.95 -8.53
CA ASN A 87 2.48 10.91 -8.26
C ASN A 87 2.19 10.43 -6.82
N ILE A 88 2.54 9.19 -6.47
CA ILE A 88 2.05 8.53 -5.26
C ILE A 88 2.52 9.25 -3.98
N SER A 89 3.81 9.59 -3.89
CA SER A 89 4.36 10.30 -2.73
C SER A 89 3.72 11.67 -2.57
N LEU A 90 3.51 12.41 -3.66
CA LEU A 90 2.87 13.72 -3.62
C LEU A 90 1.40 13.61 -3.18
N GLU A 91 0.62 12.68 -3.74
CA GLU A 91 -0.78 12.44 -3.34
C GLU A 91 -0.88 12.09 -1.84
N PHE A 92 -0.01 11.21 -1.36
CA PHE A 92 0.05 10.81 0.04
C PHE A 92 0.36 11.99 0.97
N TRP A 93 1.45 12.72 0.71
CA TRP A 93 1.87 13.83 1.56
C TRP A 93 0.92 15.03 1.48
N ASN A 94 0.27 15.26 0.35
CA ASN A 94 -0.78 16.28 0.22
C ASN A 94 -2.00 15.95 1.08
N THR A 95 -2.41 14.68 1.13
CA THR A 95 -3.53 14.22 1.96
C THR A 95 -3.28 14.49 3.44
N ILE A 96 -2.05 14.27 3.90
CA ILE A 96 -1.63 14.53 5.28
C ILE A 96 -1.53 16.04 5.54
N SER A 97 -0.82 16.78 4.68
CA SER A 97 -0.51 18.20 4.90
C SER A 97 -1.73 19.11 4.85
N GLN A 98 -2.71 18.82 3.97
CA GLN A 98 -3.90 19.67 3.81
C GLN A 98 -4.85 19.64 5.01
N ARG A 99 -4.85 18.54 5.77
CA ARG A 99 -5.82 18.30 6.84
C ARG A 99 -5.21 18.30 8.24
N GLU A 100 -3.88 18.31 8.36
CA GLU A 100 -3.16 18.34 9.64
C GLU A 100 -3.50 19.56 10.50
N ASN A 101 -3.71 20.73 9.89
CA ASN A 101 -3.94 21.98 10.65
C ASN A 101 -5.37 22.16 11.18
N CYS A 102 -6.31 21.30 10.78
CA CYS A 102 -7.74 21.46 11.07
C CYS A 102 -8.35 20.26 11.81
N ALA A 103 -7.57 19.21 12.06
CA ALA A 103 -8.09 17.95 12.56
C ALA A 103 -8.02 17.84 14.09
N ASP A 104 -9.15 17.52 14.71
CA ASP A 104 -9.19 17.02 16.10
C ASP A 104 -8.53 15.63 16.17
N GLU A 105 -8.11 15.18 17.38
CA GLU A 105 -7.42 13.88 17.53
C GLU A 105 -8.12 12.66 16.87
N PRO A 106 -9.46 12.48 16.95
CA PRO A 106 -10.13 11.40 16.23
C PRO A 106 -10.09 11.55 14.71
N GLN A 107 -10.11 12.80 14.22
CA GLN A 107 -10.02 13.11 12.80
C GLN A 107 -8.60 12.89 12.27
N CYS A 108 -7.56 13.12 13.09
CA CYS A 108 -6.18 12.78 12.75
C CYS A 108 -6.01 11.27 12.51
N LEU A 109 -6.64 10.42 13.32
CA LEU A 109 -6.57 8.97 13.13
C LEU A 109 -7.27 8.52 11.84
N LEU A 110 -8.45 9.09 11.55
CA LEU A 110 -9.16 8.86 10.28
C LEU A 110 -8.36 9.34 9.08
N LEU A 111 -7.73 10.50 9.17
CA LEU A 111 -6.85 11.04 8.14
C LEU A 111 -5.69 10.10 7.83
N LEU A 112 -5.05 9.51 8.85
CA LEU A 112 -4.00 8.53 8.62
C LEU A 112 -4.55 7.26 7.98
N LEU A 113 -5.70 6.77 8.41
CA LEU A 113 -6.36 5.62 7.78
C LEU A 113 -6.67 5.88 6.31
N ASP A 114 -7.23 7.04 5.99
CA ASP A 114 -7.53 7.45 4.61
C ASP A 114 -6.24 7.55 3.77
N ALA A 115 -5.18 8.15 4.33
CA ALA A 115 -3.91 8.33 3.64
C ALA A 115 -3.19 6.99 3.38
N PHE A 116 -3.16 6.10 4.38
CA PHE A 116 -2.55 4.77 4.23
C PHE A 116 -3.42 3.84 3.37
N GLY A 117 -4.74 3.92 3.45
CA GLY A 117 -5.64 3.18 2.56
C GLY A 117 -5.53 3.63 1.10
N LEU A 118 -5.38 4.95 0.86
CA LEU A 118 -5.05 5.46 -0.47
C LEU A 118 -3.72 4.90 -0.94
N LEU A 119 -2.68 4.96 -0.10
CA LEU A 119 -1.35 4.45 -0.42
C LEU A 119 -1.39 2.94 -0.76
N GLU A 120 -2.08 2.13 0.04
CA GLU A 120 -2.29 0.70 -0.20
C GLU A 120 -2.97 0.48 -1.55
N SER A 121 -4.07 1.20 -1.85
CA SER A 121 -4.79 1.06 -3.12
C SER A 121 -3.94 1.43 -4.35
N ARG A 122 -2.99 2.36 -4.21
CA ARG A 122 -2.05 2.74 -5.28
C ARG A 122 -0.94 1.71 -5.46
N LEU A 123 -0.52 1.07 -4.37
CA LEU A 123 0.57 0.10 -4.36
C LEU A 123 0.11 -1.32 -4.72
N ASP A 124 -1.15 -1.67 -4.47
CA ASP A 124 -1.71 -3.02 -4.67
C ASP A 124 -1.39 -3.62 -6.05
N PRO A 125 -1.55 -2.90 -7.19
CA PRO A 125 -1.19 -3.45 -8.50
C PRO A 125 0.30 -3.76 -8.65
N TYR A 126 1.17 -2.97 -8.01
CA TYR A 126 2.61 -3.18 -8.01
C TYR A 126 3.00 -4.35 -7.11
N LEU A 127 2.36 -4.49 -5.95
CA LEU A 127 2.61 -5.62 -5.04
C LEU A 127 2.16 -6.94 -5.67
N HIS A 128 1.01 -6.96 -6.33
CA HIS A 128 0.57 -8.12 -7.10
C HIS A 128 1.56 -8.48 -8.22
N SER A 129 2.01 -7.48 -8.97
CA SER A 129 2.97 -7.68 -10.06
C SER A 129 4.35 -8.11 -9.55
N LEU A 130 4.76 -7.65 -8.38
CA LEU A 130 5.97 -8.11 -7.70
C LEU A 130 5.89 -9.61 -7.36
N GLU A 131 4.76 -10.09 -6.85
CA GLU A 131 4.56 -11.52 -6.57
C GLU A 131 4.62 -12.37 -7.85
N LEU A 132 4.06 -11.86 -8.95
CA LEU A 132 4.13 -12.50 -10.27
C LEU A 132 5.56 -12.57 -10.80
N LEU A 133 6.31 -11.45 -10.73
CA LEU A 133 7.71 -11.41 -11.14
C LEU A 133 8.55 -12.39 -10.31
N GLU A 134 8.40 -12.40 -8.98
CA GLU A 134 9.08 -13.39 -8.13
C GLU A 134 8.73 -14.84 -8.46
N LYS A 135 7.47 -15.11 -8.83
CA LYS A 135 7.04 -16.43 -9.28
C LYS A 135 7.76 -16.81 -10.57
N TRP A 136 7.86 -15.89 -11.54
CA TRP A 136 8.55 -16.13 -12.82
C TRP A 136 10.06 -16.28 -12.66
N THR A 137 10.68 -15.53 -11.75
CA THR A 137 12.10 -15.67 -11.41
C THR A 137 12.38 -17.03 -10.78
N ARG A 138 11.52 -17.50 -9.86
CA ARG A 138 11.62 -18.86 -9.28
C ARG A 138 11.46 -19.97 -10.32
N LEU A 139 10.67 -19.74 -11.37
CA LEU A 139 10.48 -20.67 -12.48
C LEU A 139 11.61 -20.60 -13.54
N GLY A 140 12.59 -19.70 -13.38
CA GLY A 140 13.68 -19.51 -14.33
C GLY A 140 13.25 -18.88 -15.66
N LEU A 141 12.09 -18.20 -15.67
CA LEU A 141 11.63 -17.41 -16.82
C LEU A 141 12.35 -16.06 -16.91
N LEU A 142 12.66 -15.48 -15.75
CA LEU A 142 13.46 -14.27 -15.60
C LEU A 142 14.85 -14.64 -15.06
N MET A 143 15.85 -13.80 -15.35
CA MET A 143 17.24 -14.01 -14.92
C MET A 143 17.46 -13.73 -13.42
N GLY A 144 16.52 -12.99 -12.80
CA GLY A 144 16.61 -12.57 -11.41
C GLY A 144 17.54 -11.38 -11.20
N THR A 145 17.25 -10.63 -10.15
CA THR A 145 17.97 -9.43 -9.74
C THR A 145 19.16 -9.86 -8.89
N GLY A 146 20.37 -9.79 -9.47
CA GLY A 146 21.65 -10.25 -8.92
C GLY A 146 21.78 -10.42 -7.39
N ALA A 147 22.40 -9.46 -6.70
CA ALA A 147 22.82 -9.63 -5.30
C ALA A 147 21.74 -9.30 -4.25
N GLN A 148 20.67 -8.61 -4.64
CA GLN A 148 19.52 -8.29 -3.80
C GLN A 148 18.26 -8.75 -4.52
N GLY A 149 17.37 -9.45 -3.81
CA GLY A 149 16.10 -9.86 -4.38
C GLY A 149 15.23 -8.66 -4.77
N LEU A 150 14.38 -8.89 -5.77
CA LEU A 150 13.49 -7.88 -6.33
C LEU A 150 12.60 -7.23 -5.25
N ARG A 151 12.08 -8.04 -4.33
CA ARG A 151 11.24 -7.59 -3.22
C ARG A 151 11.99 -6.67 -2.26
N GLU A 152 13.22 -7.00 -1.90
CA GLU A 152 14.04 -6.14 -1.06
C GLU A 152 14.32 -4.80 -1.75
N LYS A 153 14.61 -4.81 -3.07
CA LYS A 153 14.83 -3.60 -3.87
C LYS A 153 13.58 -2.72 -3.92
N VAL A 154 12.40 -3.31 -4.10
CA VAL A 154 11.12 -2.59 -4.08
C VAL A 154 10.84 -2.01 -2.70
N HIS A 155 10.93 -2.80 -1.61
CA HIS A 155 10.65 -2.31 -0.26
C HIS A 155 11.60 -1.19 0.19
N THR A 156 12.89 -1.29 -0.15
CA THR A 156 13.87 -0.24 0.17
C THR A 156 13.60 1.03 -0.62
N THR A 157 13.23 0.91 -1.90
CA THR A 157 12.82 2.05 -2.73
C THR A 157 11.58 2.73 -2.17
N LEU A 158 10.56 1.96 -1.81
CA LEU A 158 9.30 2.46 -1.27
C LEU A 158 9.53 3.23 0.05
N ARG A 159 10.28 2.63 0.99
CA ARG A 159 10.66 3.28 2.24
C ARG A 159 11.54 4.52 2.02
N GLY A 160 12.46 4.45 1.06
CA GLY A 160 13.36 5.55 0.73
C GLY A 160 12.62 6.75 0.13
N VAL A 161 11.69 6.53 -0.81
CA VAL A 161 10.95 7.61 -1.46
C VAL A 161 9.92 8.22 -0.51
N LEU A 162 9.20 7.41 0.27
CA LEU A 162 8.17 7.92 1.17
C LEU A 162 8.75 8.49 2.46
N PHE A 163 9.62 7.75 3.14
CA PHE A 163 9.92 7.99 4.56
C PHE A 163 11.37 8.35 4.87
N PHE A 164 12.23 8.56 3.86
CA PHE A 164 13.61 9.00 4.10
C PHE A 164 13.68 10.36 4.81
N SER A 165 12.78 11.28 4.47
CA SER A 165 12.69 12.61 5.09
C SER A 165 11.24 12.95 5.39
N THR A 166 10.77 12.48 6.56
CA THR A 166 9.41 12.75 7.02
C THR A 166 9.28 14.13 7.68
N PRO A 167 8.20 14.89 7.44
CA PRO A 167 7.94 16.14 8.13
C PRO A 167 7.87 15.95 9.65
N ARG A 168 8.41 16.91 10.42
CA ARG A 168 8.35 16.86 11.90
C ARG A 168 6.92 16.82 12.42
N THR A 169 6.01 17.53 11.75
CA THR A 169 4.60 17.60 12.12
C THR A 169 3.95 16.21 12.07
N PHE A 170 4.20 15.45 10.99
CA PHE A 170 3.82 14.05 10.86
C PHE A 170 4.42 13.15 11.96
N GLN A 171 5.71 13.29 12.27
CA GLN A 171 6.34 12.50 13.34
C GLN A 171 5.68 12.77 14.70
N GLU A 172 5.41 14.03 15.03
CA GLU A 172 4.72 14.41 16.26
C GLU A 172 3.28 13.89 16.27
N MET A 173 2.57 13.94 15.13
CA MET A 173 1.22 13.39 14.99
C MET A 173 1.21 11.90 15.31
N ILE A 174 2.10 11.11 14.70
CA ILE A 174 2.23 9.68 14.96
C ILE A 174 2.53 9.41 16.44
N GLN A 175 3.49 10.11 17.03
CA GLN A 175 3.85 9.93 18.44
C GLN A 175 2.66 10.22 19.38
N ARG A 176 1.93 11.30 19.12
CA ARG A 176 0.72 11.65 19.90
C ARG A 176 -0.35 10.56 19.76
N LEU A 177 -0.59 10.06 18.54
CA LEU A 177 -1.58 9.03 18.28
C LEU A 177 -1.23 7.70 18.95
N TYR A 178 0.01 7.19 18.82
CA TYR A 178 0.42 5.97 19.52
C TYR A 178 0.43 6.12 21.04
N GLY A 179 0.80 7.31 21.56
CA GLY A 179 0.67 7.61 22.99
C GLY A 179 -0.78 7.65 23.48
N ARG A 180 -1.73 8.07 22.63
CA ARG A 180 -3.18 7.98 22.89
C ARG A 180 -3.67 6.54 22.82
N PHE A 181 -3.28 5.79 21.79
CA PHE A 181 -3.62 4.37 21.65
C PHE A 181 -3.24 3.58 22.89
N LEU A 182 -2.01 3.75 23.38
CA LEU A 182 -1.54 3.06 24.59
C LEU A 182 -2.41 3.40 25.80
N ARG A 183 -2.76 4.67 26.01
CA ARG A 183 -3.66 5.08 27.10
C ARG A 183 -5.05 4.47 26.97
N VAL A 184 -5.61 4.47 25.76
CA VAL A 184 -6.91 3.87 25.47
C VAL A 184 -6.90 2.37 25.72
N TYR A 185 -5.87 1.67 25.25
CA TYR A 185 -5.68 0.22 25.41
C TYR A 185 -5.52 -0.18 26.88
N MET A 186 -4.70 0.56 27.64
CA MET A 186 -4.56 0.33 29.08
C MET A 186 -5.87 0.61 29.82
N GLN A 187 -6.60 1.64 29.41
CA GLN A 187 -7.91 1.95 29.97
C GLN A 187 -8.97 0.88 29.65
N SER A 188 -8.93 0.26 28.47
CA SER A 188 -9.86 -0.83 28.13
C SER A 188 -9.56 -2.09 28.92
N LYS A 189 -8.28 -2.42 29.15
CA LYS A 189 -7.90 -3.52 30.06
C LYS A 189 -8.43 -3.31 31.47
N ARG A 190 -8.21 -2.11 32.04
CA ARG A 190 -8.74 -1.74 33.37
C ARG A 190 -10.27 -1.77 33.49
N LYS A 191 -11.00 -1.54 32.39
CA LYS A 191 -12.47 -1.63 32.36
C LYS A 191 -12.96 -3.07 32.19
N GLY A 192 -12.25 -3.89 31.41
CA GLY A 192 -12.59 -5.29 31.12
C GLY A 192 -12.40 -6.24 32.31
N GLU A 193 -11.45 -5.94 33.21
CA GLU A 193 -11.19 -6.73 34.41
C GLU A 193 -12.13 -6.41 35.59
N GLY A 194 -13.24 -5.72 35.35
CA GLY A 194 -14.24 -5.47 36.39
C GLY A 194 -13.80 -4.42 37.41
N GLY A 195 -13.53 -3.19 36.94
CA GLY A 195 -13.51 -1.96 37.75
C GLY A 195 -12.47 -1.83 38.87
N THR A 196 -11.78 -2.92 39.21
CA THR A 196 -10.83 -3.05 40.30
C THR A 196 -9.55 -3.59 39.70
N ASP A 197 -8.58 -2.70 39.53
CA ASP A 197 -7.22 -3.05 39.10
C ASP A 197 -6.68 -4.13 40.06
N PRO A 198 -6.27 -5.33 39.60
CA PRO A 198 -5.76 -6.40 40.47
C PRO A 198 -4.56 -5.96 41.34
N GLU A 199 -3.85 -4.91 40.91
CA GLU A 199 -2.74 -4.30 41.65
C GLU A 199 -3.17 -3.42 42.84
N LEU A 200 -4.48 -3.12 43.00
CA LEU A 200 -5.00 -2.27 44.09
C LEU A 200 -5.29 -3.03 45.39
N GLU A 201 -5.03 -4.33 45.47
CA GLU A 201 -5.34 -5.15 46.66
C GLU A 201 -4.21 -5.27 47.72
N GLY A 202 -3.01 -4.70 47.53
CA GLY A 202 -1.91 -4.83 48.51
C GLY A 202 -0.98 -3.63 48.73
N GLU A 203 -0.58 -3.41 50.00
CA GLU A 203 0.43 -2.44 50.53
C GLU A 203 0.09 -0.93 50.60
N LEU A 204 0.86 -0.18 51.42
CA LEU A 204 0.67 1.26 51.69
C LEU A 204 0.75 2.12 50.42
N ASP A 205 1.56 1.71 49.44
CA ASP A 205 1.64 2.32 48.11
C ASP A 205 0.34 2.13 47.30
N SER A 206 -0.38 1.02 47.53
CA SER A 206 -1.74 0.84 47.00
C SER A 206 -2.74 1.85 47.57
N ARG A 207 -2.62 2.31 48.83
CA ARG A 207 -3.54 3.36 49.33
C ARG A 207 -3.37 4.69 48.62
N TYR A 208 -2.14 5.09 48.29
CA TYR A 208 -1.89 6.29 47.51
C TYR A 208 -2.34 6.12 46.06
N ALA A 209 -1.99 4.99 45.43
CA ALA A 209 -2.42 4.65 44.08
C ALA A 209 -3.96 4.61 43.97
N ARG A 210 -4.65 4.03 44.96
CA ARG A 210 -6.11 3.96 45.06
C ARG A 210 -6.74 5.34 45.20
N ARG A 211 -6.19 6.22 46.03
CA ARG A 211 -6.66 7.63 46.13
C ARG A 211 -6.45 8.40 44.82
N ARG A 212 -5.33 8.17 44.12
CA ARG A 212 -5.06 8.76 42.81
C ARG A 212 -6.04 8.23 41.76
N TYR A 213 -6.35 6.93 41.79
CA TYR A 213 -7.30 6.28 40.90
C TYR A 213 -8.74 6.78 41.11
N TYR A 214 -9.22 6.89 42.36
CA TYR A 214 -10.54 7.47 42.63
C TYR A 214 -10.65 8.94 42.17
N ARG A 215 -9.58 9.72 42.29
CA ARG A 215 -9.52 11.07 41.70
C ARG A 215 -9.62 11.05 40.18
N LEU A 216 -8.97 10.10 39.52
CA LEU A 216 -9.08 9.90 38.07
C LEU A 216 -10.48 9.48 37.63
N LEU A 217 -11.16 8.63 38.42
CA LEU A 217 -12.56 8.24 38.17
C LEU A 217 -13.54 9.41 38.32
N GLN A 218 -13.26 10.35 39.22
CA GLN A 218 -14.07 11.56 39.42
C GLN A 218 -13.84 12.63 38.37
N SER A 219 -12.79 12.51 37.55
CA SER A 219 -12.54 13.42 36.43
C SER A 219 -13.73 13.46 35.46
N PRO A 220 -14.13 14.62 34.93
CA PRO A 220 -15.12 14.70 33.84
C PRO A 220 -14.56 14.10 32.53
N LEU A 221 -13.23 14.03 32.42
CA LEU A 221 -12.52 13.51 31.24
C LEU A 221 -12.28 12.01 31.33
N CYS A 222 -12.32 11.34 30.18
CA CYS A 222 -11.97 9.94 30.04
C CYS A 222 -10.46 9.74 30.23
N ALA A 223 -10.05 8.83 31.12
CA ALA A 223 -8.64 8.53 31.37
C ALA A 223 -7.90 7.87 30.17
N GLY A 224 -8.63 7.40 29.16
CA GLY A 224 -8.06 6.90 27.91
C GLY A 224 -7.88 8.02 26.88
N CYS A 225 -8.97 8.41 26.23
CA CYS A 225 -8.92 9.37 25.12
C CYS A 225 -8.79 10.84 25.57
N GLY A 226 -9.05 11.17 26.83
CA GLY A 226 -8.95 12.55 27.35
C GLY A 226 -10.11 13.47 26.98
N SER A 227 -11.08 13.02 26.18
CA SER A 227 -12.33 13.74 25.90
C SER A 227 -13.30 13.64 27.07
N ASP A 228 -14.33 14.50 27.08
CA ASP A 228 -15.44 14.35 28.02
C ASP A 228 -16.05 12.95 27.97
N LYS A 229 -16.46 12.42 29.13
CA LYS A 229 -17.02 11.06 29.22
C LYS A 229 -18.22 10.83 28.30
N GLN A 230 -19.01 11.86 28.00
CA GLN A 230 -20.15 11.79 27.08
C GLN A 230 -19.73 11.72 25.60
N GLN A 231 -18.52 12.16 25.27
CA GLN A 231 -17.92 12.14 23.94
C GLN A 231 -16.74 11.15 23.89
N CYS A 232 -16.76 10.14 24.75
CA CYS A 232 -15.69 9.15 24.83
C CYS A 232 -15.66 8.29 23.57
N TRP A 233 -14.54 8.34 22.85
CA TRP A 233 -14.32 7.59 21.61
C TRP A 233 -13.32 6.43 21.75
N CYS A 234 -13.01 5.99 22.98
CA CYS A 234 -12.05 4.90 23.24
C CYS A 234 -12.34 3.60 22.47
N ARG A 235 -13.60 3.23 22.28
CA ARG A 235 -13.97 2.02 21.52
C ARG A 235 -13.60 2.16 20.04
N GLN A 236 -14.04 3.27 19.44
CA GLN A 236 -13.74 3.61 18.05
C GLN A 236 -12.23 3.72 17.82
N ALA A 237 -11.49 4.32 18.76
CA ALA A 237 -10.03 4.39 18.68
C ALA A 237 -9.40 3.01 18.53
N LEU A 238 -9.80 2.01 19.34
CA LEU A 238 -9.24 0.66 19.26
C LEU A 238 -9.52 0.00 17.92
N GLU A 239 -10.74 0.15 17.40
CA GLU A 239 -11.15 -0.38 16.09
C GLU A 239 -10.32 0.28 14.96
N GLN A 240 -10.17 1.60 15.00
CA GLN A 240 -9.40 2.37 14.01
C GLN A 240 -7.88 2.09 14.07
N PHE A 241 -7.30 1.97 15.26
CA PHE A 241 -5.88 1.59 15.41
C PHE A 241 -5.63 0.14 14.97
N HIS A 242 -6.62 -0.74 15.15
CA HIS A 242 -6.53 -2.10 14.61
C HIS A 242 -6.49 -2.09 13.09
N GLN A 243 -7.39 -1.34 12.44
CA GLN A 243 -7.37 -1.15 10.98
C GLN A 243 -6.05 -0.56 10.51
N LEU A 244 -5.54 0.47 11.17
CA LEU A 244 -4.27 1.10 10.80
C LEU A 244 -3.10 0.09 10.88
N SER A 245 -3.12 -0.79 11.88
CA SER A 245 -2.11 -1.84 12.03
C SER A 245 -2.24 -2.98 11.03
N GLN A 246 -3.39 -3.14 10.37
CA GLN A 246 -3.59 -4.13 9.31
C GLN A 246 -3.09 -3.61 7.95
N VAL A 247 -3.23 -2.31 7.71
CA VAL A 247 -2.80 -1.66 6.47
C VAL A 247 -1.27 -1.46 6.43
N LEU A 248 -0.64 -1.26 7.60
CA LEU A 248 0.81 -1.08 7.75
C LEU A 248 1.59 -2.40 7.78
#